data_AF-A0A7R9LMM1-F1
#
_entry.id   AF-A0A7R9LMM1-F1
#
_cell.length_a   1.000
_cell.length_b   1.000
_cell.length_c   1.000
_cell.angle_alpha   90.00
_cell.angle_beta   90.00
_cell.angle_gamma   90.00
#
_symmetry.space_group_name_H-M   'P 1'
#
loop_
_entity.id
_entity.type
_entity.pdbx_description
1 polymer ?
#
loop_
_entity_poly.entity_id
_entity_poly.type
_entity_poly.pdbx_seq_one_letter_code
_entity_poly.pdbx_strand_id
1 'polypeptide(L)' 'MDESDVSSSDGLDLVVNEINDVSHKDSITFEILHVVKEGQSQHGLKHGDYHRYRQYCSRRLRRIRRSLNYVQ' A
#
# COMPACT_ATOMS: atom_id res chain seq x y z
N MET A 1 -44.29 -0.91 -27.77
CA MET A 1 -44.06 -1.87 -26.67
C MET A 1 -42.59 -1.77 -26.36
N ASP A 2 -42.35 -1.37 -25.12
CA ASP A 2 -41.26 -0.50 -24.71
C ASP A 2 -39.88 -1.17 -24.59
N GLU A 3 -38.88 -0.36 -24.97
CA GLU A 3 -37.52 -0.16 -24.45
C GLU A 3 -36.89 -1.08 -23.39
N SER A 4 -35.56 -1.15 -23.49
CA SER A 4 -34.54 -1.60 -22.52
C SER A 4 -34.48 -3.11 -22.19
N ASP A 5 -33.32 -3.77 -22.29
CA ASP A 5 -32.20 -3.49 -21.38
C ASP A 5 -30.83 -3.83 -22.02
N VAL A 6 -30.03 -2.81 -22.29
CA VAL A 6 -28.59 -2.93 -22.53
C VAL A 6 -27.91 -2.52 -21.23
N SER A 7 -27.51 -3.48 -20.39
CA SER A 7 -26.71 -3.17 -19.21
C SER A 7 -25.25 -2.99 -19.61
N SER A 8 -24.94 -1.82 -20.16
CA SER A 8 -23.59 -1.29 -20.28
C SER A 8 -22.98 -1.19 -18.88
N SER A 9 -21.98 -2.02 -18.60
CA SER A 9 -21.17 -2.01 -17.37
C SER A 9 -20.19 -0.84 -17.27
N ASP A 10 -20.31 0.19 -18.12
CA ASP A 10 -19.31 1.25 -18.31
C ASP A 10 -19.39 2.38 -17.25
N GLY A 11 -20.19 2.20 -16.20
CA GLY A 11 -20.49 3.24 -15.21
C GLY A 11 -19.61 3.29 -13.97
N LEU A 12 -18.76 2.29 -13.70
CA LEU A 12 -17.96 2.27 -12.46
C LEU A 12 -16.57 2.92 -12.58
N ASP A 13 -16.02 3.06 -13.78
CA ASP A 13 -14.65 3.56 -13.97
C ASP A 13 -14.56 5.10 -13.95
N LEU A 14 -15.68 5.81 -14.10
CA LEU A 14 -15.68 7.28 -14.14
C LEU A 14 -15.61 7.91 -12.74
N VAL A 15 -16.07 7.22 -11.69
CA VAL A 15 -16.10 7.78 -10.33
C VAL A 15 -14.71 7.79 -9.67
N VAL A 16 -13.81 6.90 -10.10
CA VAL A 16 -12.45 6.80 -9.52
C VAL A 16 -11.55 7.94 -10.03
N ASN A 17 -11.84 8.50 -11.21
CA ASN A 17 -10.96 9.47 -11.86
C ASN A 17 -11.10 10.90 -11.32
N GLU A 18 -12.20 11.26 -10.63
CA GLU A 18 -12.39 12.64 -10.11
C GLU A 18 -11.62 12.94 -8.80
N ILE A 19 -10.95 11.97 -8.18
CA ILE A 19 -10.18 12.19 -6.94
C ILE A 19 -8.75 12.69 -7.22
N ASN A 20 -8.26 12.62 -8.47
CA ASN A 20 -6.81 12.61 -8.72
C ASN A 20 -6.14 13.93 -9.10
N ASP A 21 -6.83 15.07 -9.18
CA ASP A 21 -6.16 16.34 -9.56
C ASP A 21 -5.98 17.32 -8.39
N VAL A 22 -5.46 16.80 -7.27
CA VAL A 22 -4.77 17.68 -6.31
C VAL A 22 -3.33 17.76 -6.77
N SER A 23 -2.95 18.88 -7.41
CA SER A 23 -1.57 19.18 -7.82
C SER A 23 -0.63 19.16 -6.63
N HIS A 24 -0.12 17.97 -6.30
CA HIS A 24 0.84 17.73 -5.25
C HIS A 24 2.25 17.90 -5.82
N LYS A 25 2.67 19.15 -6.04
CA LYS A 25 4.05 19.43 -6.48
C LYS A 25 5.12 18.95 -5.48
N ASP A 26 4.74 18.69 -4.22
CA ASP A 26 5.63 18.24 -3.14
C ASP A 26 5.14 16.96 -2.42
N SER A 27 4.31 16.10 -3.06
CA SER A 27 3.93 14.84 -2.40
C SER A 27 5.07 13.82 -2.42
N ILE A 28 5.35 13.29 -1.24
CA ILE A 28 6.12 12.05 -1.12
C ILE A 28 5.13 10.89 -1.17
N THR A 29 5.21 10.08 -2.22
CA THR A 29 4.41 8.85 -2.34
C THR A 29 5.12 7.69 -1.63
N PHE A 30 4.32 6.78 -1.06
CA PHE A 30 4.85 5.58 -0.41
C PHE A 30 4.00 4.36 -0.76
N GLU A 31 4.59 3.43 -1.49
CA GLU A 31 3.92 2.20 -1.95
C GLU A 31 3.86 1.16 -0.82
N ILE A 32 2.87 1.31 0.07
CA ILE A 32 2.71 0.45 1.25
C ILE A 32 2.61 -1.02 0.85
N LEU A 33 1.78 -1.35 -0.16
CA LEU A 33 1.54 -2.74 -0.55
C LEU A 33 2.81 -3.43 -1.04
N HIS A 34 3.58 -2.74 -1.90
CA HIS A 34 4.83 -3.27 -2.43
C HIS A 34 5.82 -3.57 -1.30
N VAL A 35 6.07 -2.58 -0.43
CA VAL A 35 7.02 -2.70 0.68
C VAL A 35 6.62 -3.81 1.66
N VAL A 36 5.33 -3.93 1.98
CA VAL A 36 4.84 -4.96 2.89
C VAL A 36 5.00 -6.35 2.26
N LYS A 37 4.57 -6.55 1.00
CA LYS A 37 4.65 -7.87 0.35
C LYS A 37 6.08 -8.33 0.15
N GLU A 38 6.97 -7.43 -0.24
CA GLU A 38 8.40 -7.71 -0.36
C GLU A 38 8.99 -8.14 1.00
N GLY A 39 8.76 -7.34 2.05
CA GLY A 39 9.27 -7.63 3.39
C GLY A 39 8.74 -8.96 3.96
N GLN A 40 7.46 -9.27 3.74
CA GLN A 40 6.85 -10.53 4.16
C GLN A 40 7.53 -11.73 3.48
N SER A 41 7.74 -11.65 2.16
CA SER A 41 8.34 -12.72 1.37
C SER A 41 9.78 -12.99 1.80
N GLN A 42 10.59 -11.94 1.95
CA GLN A 42 12.02 -12.04 2.28
C GLN A 42 12.30 -12.46 3.73
N HIS A 43 11.38 -12.20 4.66
CA HIS A 43 11.64 -12.37 6.11
C HIS A 43 10.81 -13.48 6.76
N GLY A 44 10.53 -14.54 6.00
CA GLY A 44 10.03 -15.81 6.53
C GLY A 44 8.51 -15.98 6.42
N LEU A 45 7.76 -14.92 6.16
CA LEU A 45 6.31 -15.00 6.08
C LEU A 45 5.81 -15.79 4.85
N LYS A 46 6.63 -15.92 3.79
CA LYS A 46 6.40 -16.86 2.69
C LYS A 46 6.25 -18.31 3.16
N HIS A 47 6.89 -18.66 4.28
CA HIS A 47 6.86 -20.00 4.89
C HIS A 47 6.11 -20.03 6.22
N GLY A 48 5.36 -18.98 6.57
CA GLY A 48 4.61 -18.91 7.82
C GLY A 48 5.44 -18.59 9.08
N ASP A 49 6.68 -18.11 8.94
CA ASP A 49 7.52 -17.74 10.09
C ASP A 49 7.20 -16.31 10.58
N TYR A 50 6.16 -16.20 11.41
CA TYR A 50 5.71 -14.94 11.99
C TYR A 50 6.70 -14.33 12.98
N HIS A 51 7.44 -15.17 13.73
CA HIS A 51 8.41 -14.70 14.71
C HIS A 51 9.58 -13.98 14.02
N ARG A 52 10.10 -14.54 12.92
CA ARG A 52 11.17 -13.94 12.13
C ARG A 52 10.75 -12.62 11.48
N TYR A 53 9.55 -12.55 10.91
CA TYR A 53 9.02 -11.30 10.34
C TYR A 53 8.85 -10.21 11.42
N ARG A 54 8.35 -10.56 12.61
CA ARG A 54 8.24 -9.61 13.73
C ARG A 54 9.60 -9.07 14.18
N GLN A 55 10.62 -9.94 14.26
CA GLN A 55 11.99 -9.51 14.58
C GLN A 55 12.53 -8.56 13.52
N TYR A 56 12.26 -8.83 12.24
CA TYR A 56 12.59 -7.93 11.15
C TYR A 56 11.93 -6.55 11.32
N CYS A 57 10.61 -6.49 11.53
CA CYS A 57 9.90 -5.23 11.74
C CYS A 57 10.50 -4.41 12.90
N SER A 58 10.80 -5.08 14.01
CA SER A 58 11.42 -4.44 15.19
C SER A 58 12.80 -3.85 14.88
N ARG A 59 13.64 -4.59 14.13
CA ARG A 59 14.97 -4.12 13.71
C ARG A 59 14.89 -2.98 12.70
N ARG A 60 13.98 -3.06 11.72
CA ARG A 60 13.76 -2.02 10.71
C ARG A 60 13.30 -0.72 11.38
N LEU A 61 12.33 -0.80 12.29
CA LEU A 61 11.85 0.36 13.05
C LEU A 61 12.97 0.99 13.88
N ARG A 62 13.80 0.19 14.55
CA ARG A 62 14.97 0.71 15.30
C ARG A 62 15.96 1.45 14.39
N ARG A 63 16.21 0.97 13.17
CA ARG A 63 17.10 1.64 12.20
C ARG A 63 16.53 2.98 11.74
N ILE A 64 15.24 3.01 11.39
CA ILE A 64 14.54 4.24 10.97
C ILE A 64 14.55 5.28 12.09
N ARG A 65 14.22 4.87 13.31
CA ARG A 65 14.27 5.74 14.49
C ARG A 65 15.66 6.33 14.72
N ARG A 66 16.70 5.49 14.61
CA ARG A 66 18.10 5.93 14.72
C ARG A 66 18.51 6.90 13.61
N SER A 67 18.16 6.64 12.36
CA SER A 67 18.52 7.53 11.24
C SER A 67 17.85 8.90 11.33
N LEU A 68 16.68 8.96 11.99
CA LEU A 68 15.93 10.20 12.21
C LEU A 68 16.26 10.85 13.57
N ASN A 69 17.23 10.32 14.33
CA ASN A 69 17.55 10.74 15.70
C ASN A 69 16.34 10.76 16.65
N TYR A 70 15.34 9.91 16.38
CA TYR A 70 14.13 9.79 17.16
C TYR A 70 14.28 8.62 18.15
N VAL A 71 14.90 8.89 19.30
CA VAL A 71 15.13 7.90 20.36
C VAL A 71 14.13 8.17 21.49
N GLN A 72 13.21 7.23 21.71
CA GLN A 72 12.28 7.20 22.83
C GLN A 72 12.50 5.92 23.63
#